data_AF-A0A958SPQ2-F1
#
_entry.id   AF-A0A958SPQ2-F1
#
_cell.length_a   1.000
_cell.length_b   1.000
_cell.length_c   1.000
_cell.angle_alpha   90.00
_cell.angle_beta   90.00
_cell.angle_gamma   90.00
#
_symmetry.space_group_name_H-M   'P 1'
#
loop_
_entity.id
_entity.type
_entity.pdbx_description
1 polymer ?
#
loop_
_entity_poly.entity_id
_entity_poly.type
_entity_poly.pdbx_seq_one_letter_code
_entity_poly.pdbx_strand_id
1 'polypeptide(L)'
;KAVYFQYGVRKKIMLLNLLGNMSQMAVTTFVGIFGLVAFYLIYKPEINPYQLLVFAGICLMVLLFARHFWRNNSWNLRGFELSKIKDFIKDIAPATKTQVLLLATIRYFLFSLQFYFLLTLFQVNLNYYEAMVVISCSYLLSSIIPSIFIFDVVVKGGVAVFLFSFAVVDNVIVLSTITFMWLLNFVLPSIFGSYYVLNFNLAHKE
;
A
#
# COMPACT_ATOMS: atom_id res chain seq x y z
N LYS A 1 -4.85 13.48 -11.30
CA LYS A 1 -4.67 12.50 -12.40
C LYS A 1 -5.83 12.47 -13.39
N ALA A 2 -7.08 12.15 -13.00
CA ALA A 2 -8.21 12.12 -13.97
C ALA A 2 -8.57 13.48 -14.59
N VAL A 3 -8.28 14.58 -13.90
CA VAL A 3 -8.56 15.96 -14.35
C VAL A 3 -7.81 16.34 -15.63
N TYR A 4 -6.63 15.73 -15.88
CA TYR A 4 -5.82 15.96 -17.07
C TYR A 4 -6.42 15.39 -18.36
N PHE A 5 -7.46 14.56 -18.26
CA PHE A 5 -8.05 13.88 -19.40
C PHE A 5 -9.43 14.46 -19.73
N GLN A 6 -9.85 14.33 -20.99
CA GLN A 6 -11.17 14.77 -21.46
C GLN A 6 -12.31 14.13 -20.65
N TYR A 7 -13.41 14.86 -20.45
CA TYR A 7 -14.51 14.47 -19.57
C TYR A 7 -15.05 13.05 -19.86
N GLY A 8 -15.20 12.70 -21.14
CA GLY A 8 -15.71 11.39 -21.58
C GLY A 8 -14.87 10.18 -21.15
N VAL A 9 -13.56 10.34 -20.96
CA VAL A 9 -12.66 9.22 -20.60
C VAL A 9 -12.28 9.17 -19.13
N ARG A 10 -12.61 10.19 -18.33
CA ARG A 10 -12.19 10.29 -16.91
C ARG A 10 -12.62 9.08 -16.08
N LYS A 11 -13.87 8.62 -16.26
CA LYS A 11 -14.40 7.43 -15.54
C LYS A 11 -13.60 6.17 -15.86
N LYS A 12 -13.30 5.94 -17.15
CA LYS A 12 -12.48 4.82 -17.62
C LYS A 12 -11.10 4.85 -16.99
N ILE A 13 -10.47 6.02 -16.94
CA ILE A 13 -9.12 6.20 -16.38
C ILE A 13 -9.11 5.96 -14.86
N MET A 14 -10.14 6.41 -14.14
CA MET A 14 -10.28 6.11 -12.72
C MET A 14 -10.41 4.61 -12.46
N LEU A 15 -11.19 3.87 -13.28
CA LEU A 15 -11.32 2.41 -13.17
C LEU A 15 -10.01 1.68 -13.49
N LEU A 16 -9.27 2.12 -14.52
CA LEU A 16 -7.95 1.56 -14.85
C LEU A 16 -6.93 1.80 -13.73
N ASN A 17 -6.95 2.99 -13.11
CA ASN A 17 -6.09 3.29 -11.97
C ASN A 17 -6.46 2.45 -10.74
N LEU A 18 -7.76 2.22 -10.52
CA LEU A 18 -8.23 1.31 -9.48
C LEU A 18 -7.69 -0.11 -9.71
N LEU A 19 -7.71 -0.61 -10.94
CA LEU A 19 -7.16 -1.93 -11.27
C LEU A 19 -5.67 -2.03 -10.98
N GLY A 20 -4.88 -1.01 -11.34
CA GLY A 20 -3.46 -0.97 -11.00
C GLY A 20 -3.22 -1.04 -9.48
N ASN A 21 -3.99 -0.28 -8.70
CA ASN A 21 -3.91 -0.34 -7.24
C ASN A 21 -4.34 -1.69 -6.67
N MET A 22 -5.39 -2.31 -7.24
CA MET A 22 -5.83 -3.64 -6.84
C MET A 22 -4.77 -4.71 -7.12
N SER A 23 -4.08 -4.65 -8.27
CA SER A 23 -2.96 -5.56 -8.58
C SER A 23 -1.82 -5.36 -7.58
N GLN A 24 -1.48 -4.12 -7.23
CA GLN A 24 -0.46 -3.83 -6.23
C GLN A 24 -0.82 -4.40 -4.84
N MET A 25 -2.08 -4.22 -4.42
CA MET A 25 -2.57 -4.80 -3.18
C MET A 25 -2.55 -6.32 -3.23
N ALA A 26 -2.96 -6.95 -4.34
CA ALA A 26 -2.93 -8.40 -4.49
C ALA A 26 -1.52 -8.97 -4.33
N VAL A 27 -0.51 -8.35 -4.97
CA VAL A 27 0.90 -8.74 -4.80
C VAL A 27 1.35 -8.57 -3.35
N THR A 28 1.05 -7.41 -2.75
CA THR A 28 1.43 -7.11 -1.35
C THR A 28 0.83 -8.11 -0.38
N THR A 29 -0.44 -8.46 -0.56
CA THR A 29 -1.13 -9.46 0.26
C THR A 29 -0.52 -10.85 0.06
N PHE A 30 -0.31 -11.25 -1.20
CA PHE A 30 0.25 -12.56 -1.52
C PHE A 30 1.63 -12.76 -0.90
N VAL A 31 2.58 -11.85 -1.18
CA VAL A 31 3.94 -11.94 -0.64
C VAL A 31 3.94 -11.71 0.88
N GLY A 32 3.11 -10.80 1.35
CA GLY A 32 2.94 -10.49 2.77
C GLY A 32 2.50 -11.68 3.61
N ILE A 33 1.61 -12.53 3.10
CA ILE A 33 1.18 -13.75 3.80
C ILE A 33 2.38 -14.69 4.03
N PHE A 34 3.22 -14.90 3.00
CA PHE A 34 4.45 -15.68 3.17
C PHE A 34 5.43 -15.02 4.14
N GLY A 35 5.56 -13.70 4.08
CA GLY A 35 6.36 -12.92 5.02
C GLY A 35 5.89 -13.05 6.47
N LEU A 36 4.57 -13.00 6.71
CA LEU A 36 3.97 -13.17 8.03
C LEU A 36 4.22 -14.58 8.59
N VAL A 37 4.04 -15.61 7.76
CA VAL A 37 4.32 -17.00 8.14
C VAL A 37 5.79 -17.17 8.49
N ALA A 38 6.70 -16.70 7.63
CA ALA A 38 8.13 -16.76 7.88
C ALA A 38 8.53 -15.97 9.14
N PHE A 39 7.94 -14.80 9.37
CA PHE A 39 8.18 -13.98 10.55
C PHE A 39 7.82 -14.72 11.84
N TYR A 40 6.66 -15.38 11.86
CA TYR A 40 6.24 -16.19 13.00
C TYR A 40 7.19 -17.36 13.28
N LEU A 41 7.68 -18.03 12.22
CA LEU A 41 8.59 -19.17 12.35
C LEU A 41 9.99 -18.78 12.85
N ILE A 42 10.50 -17.63 12.41
CA ILE A 42 11.85 -17.14 12.76
C ILE A 42 11.86 -16.51 14.15
N TYR A 43 11.00 -15.51 14.37
CA TYR A 43 11.07 -14.67 15.57
C TYR A 43 10.23 -15.20 16.73
N LYS A 44 9.31 -16.14 16.47
CA LYS A 44 8.42 -16.76 17.46
C LYS A 44 7.91 -15.75 18.49
N PRO A 45 7.27 -14.66 18.03
CA PRO A 45 6.89 -13.57 18.91
C PRO A 45 6.01 -14.10 20.05
N GLU A 46 6.37 -13.79 21.29
CA GLU A 46 5.50 -14.07 22.44
C GLU A 46 4.29 -13.15 22.35
N ILE A 47 3.18 -13.67 21.81
CA ILE A 47 1.96 -12.89 21.64
C ILE A 47 1.35 -12.72 23.03
N ASN A 48 1.57 -11.55 23.63
CA ASN A 48 0.88 -11.18 24.86
C ASN A 48 -0.63 -11.07 24.58
N PRO A 49 -1.50 -11.66 25.41
CA PRO A 49 -2.96 -11.58 25.23
C PRO A 49 -3.49 -10.14 25.13
N TYR A 50 -2.82 -9.16 25.76
CA TYR A 50 -3.18 -7.75 25.63
C TYR A 50 -2.93 -7.20 24.22
N GLN A 51 -1.80 -7.54 23.59
CA GLN A 51 -1.47 -7.11 22.22
C GLN A 51 -2.44 -7.74 21.21
N LEU A 52 -2.78 -9.02 21.41
CA LEU A 52 -3.78 -9.72 20.62
C LEU A 52 -5.17 -9.06 20.76
N LEU A 53 -5.54 -8.64 21.97
CA LEU A 53 -6.81 -7.96 22.23
C LEU A 53 -6.87 -6.59 21.54
N VAL A 54 -5.79 -5.81 21.58
CA VAL A 54 -5.71 -4.51 20.89
C VAL A 54 -5.80 -4.70 19.37
N PHE A 55 -5.06 -5.66 18.81
CA PHE A 55 -5.12 -5.99 17.38
C PHE A 55 -6.52 -6.46 16.97
N ALA A 56 -7.13 -7.36 17.74
CA ALA A 56 -8.49 -7.83 17.52
C ALA A 56 -9.50 -6.68 17.62
N GLY A 57 -9.31 -5.74 18.55
CA GLY A 57 -10.14 -4.54 18.69
C GLY A 57 -10.05 -3.60 17.49
N ILE A 58 -8.85 -3.38 16.96
CA ILE A 58 -8.65 -2.59 15.73
C ILE A 58 -9.30 -3.30 14.53
N CYS A 59 -9.08 -4.60 14.37
CA CYS A 59 -9.72 -5.40 13.32
C CYS A 59 -11.25 -5.35 13.43
N LEU A 60 -11.80 -5.48 14.64
CA LEU A 60 -13.23 -5.37 14.90
C LEU A 60 -13.76 -3.98 14.54
N MET A 61 -13.05 -2.92 14.91
CA MET A 61 -13.43 -1.54 14.54
C MET A 61 -13.47 -1.37 13.02
N VAL A 62 -12.44 -1.84 12.31
CA VAL A 62 -12.39 -1.80 10.84
C VAL A 62 -13.55 -2.60 10.23
N LEU A 63 -13.83 -3.81 10.74
CA LEU A 63 -14.94 -4.64 10.28
C LEU A 63 -16.30 -4.02 10.56
N LEU A 64 -16.49 -3.39 11.72
CA LEU A 64 -17.72 -2.68 12.07
C LEU A 64 -17.92 -1.45 11.20
N PHE A 65 -16.84 -0.71 10.89
CA PHE A 65 -16.88 0.43 9.98
C PHE A 65 -17.20 -0.01 8.54
N ALA A 66 -16.54 -1.07 8.06
CA ALA A 66 -16.81 -1.67 6.76
C ALA A 66 -18.23 -2.22 6.68
N ARG A 67 -18.73 -2.90 7.73
CA ARG A 67 -20.11 -3.39 7.82
C ARG A 67 -21.11 -2.25 7.90
N HIS A 68 -20.82 -1.16 8.61
CA HIS A 68 -21.69 0.01 8.66
C HIS A 68 -21.79 0.65 7.27
N PHE A 69 -20.67 0.80 6.57
CA PHE A 69 -20.62 1.27 5.19
C PHE A 69 -21.39 0.34 4.23
N TRP A 70 -21.22 -0.98 4.39
CA TRP A 70 -21.90 -1.99 3.57
C TRP A 70 -23.40 -2.12 3.89
N ARG A 71 -23.83 -1.88 5.13
CA ARG A 71 -25.24 -1.98 5.55
C ARG A 71 -26.03 -0.74 5.16
N ASN A 72 -25.39 0.43 5.09
CA ASN A 72 -25.97 1.64 4.49
C ASN A 72 -25.98 1.61 2.95
N ASN A 73 -26.20 0.43 2.35
CA ASN A 73 -26.35 0.23 0.90
C ASN A 73 -27.63 0.88 0.30
N SER A 74 -28.29 1.80 1.02
CA SER A 74 -29.25 2.75 0.45
C SER A 74 -28.57 3.94 -0.23
N TRP A 75 -27.23 4.00 -0.19
CA TRP A 75 -26.47 4.85 -1.08
C TRP A 75 -26.54 4.21 -2.46
N ASN A 76 -27.65 4.49 -3.13
CA ASN A 76 -27.70 4.58 -4.58
C ASN A 76 -26.57 5.57 -4.94
N LEU A 77 -25.34 5.08 -5.05
CA LEU A 77 -24.22 5.78 -5.65
C LEU A 77 -24.70 6.03 -7.08
N ARG A 78 -25.36 7.18 -7.29
CA ARG A 78 -26.07 7.61 -8.50
C ARG A 78 -25.12 7.64 -9.72
N GLY A 79 -24.59 6.49 -10.13
CA GLY A 79 -23.59 6.35 -11.19
C GLY A 79 -22.54 5.22 -11.07
N PHE A 80 -22.47 4.42 -9.99
CA PHE A 80 -21.50 3.31 -9.87
C PHE A 80 -22.17 1.97 -9.52
N GLU A 81 -22.70 1.29 -10.54
CA GLU A 81 -23.15 -0.10 -10.39
C GLU A 81 -21.94 -1.05 -10.38
N LEU A 82 -21.81 -1.87 -9.33
CA LEU A 82 -20.73 -2.86 -9.19
C LEU A 82 -20.73 -3.89 -10.34
N SER A 83 -21.88 -4.17 -10.96
CA SER A 83 -21.99 -4.99 -12.17
C SER A 83 -21.22 -4.38 -13.34
N LYS A 84 -21.43 -3.09 -13.63
CA LYS A 84 -20.74 -2.35 -14.72
C LYS A 84 -19.22 -2.32 -14.53
N ILE A 85 -18.74 -2.31 -13.29
CA ILE A 85 -17.30 -2.41 -13.00
C ILE A 85 -16.78 -3.80 -13.36
N LYS A 86 -17.48 -4.87 -12.97
CA LYS A 86 -17.08 -6.24 -13.29
C LYS A 86 -17.06 -6.48 -14.81
N ASP A 87 -18.05 -5.98 -15.53
CA ASP A 87 -18.11 -6.12 -16.98
C ASP A 87 -16.99 -5.33 -17.67
N PHE A 88 -16.75 -4.08 -17.24
CA PHE A 88 -15.60 -3.30 -17.70
C PHE A 88 -14.24 -4.00 -17.45
N ILE A 89 -14.08 -4.66 -16.30
CA ILE A 89 -12.86 -5.43 -16.01
C ILE A 89 -12.75 -6.64 -16.93
N LYS A 90 -13.85 -7.33 -17.25
CA LYS A 90 -13.85 -8.46 -18.18
C LYS A 90 -13.41 -8.03 -19.58
N ASP A 91 -13.87 -6.87 -20.05
CA ASP A 91 -13.55 -6.33 -21.38
C ASP A 91 -12.07 -5.96 -21.57
N ILE A 92 -11.31 -5.81 -20.49
CA ILE A 92 -9.87 -5.54 -20.59
C ILE A 92 -9.13 -6.77 -21.08
N ALA A 93 -8.30 -6.58 -22.11
CA ALA A 93 -7.47 -7.63 -22.69
C ALA A 93 -6.63 -8.36 -21.63
N PRO A 94 -6.56 -9.71 -21.70
CA PRO A 94 -5.81 -10.50 -20.72
C PRO A 94 -4.32 -10.13 -20.69
N ALA A 95 -3.73 -9.81 -21.84
CA ALA A 95 -2.35 -9.34 -21.93
C ALA A 95 -2.10 -8.10 -21.05
N THR A 96 -3.01 -7.12 -21.06
CA THR A 96 -2.90 -5.91 -20.24
C THR A 96 -3.01 -6.24 -18.75
N LYS A 97 -3.90 -7.16 -18.34
CA LYS A 97 -4.02 -7.60 -16.94
C LYS A 97 -2.71 -8.23 -16.46
N THR A 98 -2.12 -9.10 -17.27
CA THR A 98 -0.83 -9.74 -16.95
C THR A 98 0.31 -8.74 -16.87
N GLN A 99 0.38 -7.78 -17.80
CA GLN A 99 1.39 -6.71 -17.76
C GLN A 99 1.28 -5.87 -16.49
N VAL A 100 0.06 -5.46 -16.11
CA VAL A 100 -0.16 -4.68 -14.89
C VAL A 100 0.25 -5.47 -13.65
N LEU A 101 -0.08 -6.76 -13.58
CA LEU A 101 0.32 -7.62 -12.47
C LEU A 101 1.85 -7.78 -12.41
N LEU A 102 2.51 -7.99 -13.55
CA LEU A 102 3.97 -8.11 -13.62
C LEU A 102 4.66 -6.81 -13.18
N LEU A 103 4.17 -5.66 -13.63
CA LEU A 103 4.69 -4.36 -13.21
C LEU A 103 4.48 -4.13 -11.71
N ALA A 104 3.33 -4.54 -11.15
CA ALA A 104 3.07 -4.47 -9.71
C ALA A 104 4.05 -5.35 -8.90
N THR A 105 4.35 -6.55 -9.40
CA THR A 105 5.33 -7.47 -8.83
C THR A 105 6.73 -6.87 -8.86
N ILE A 106 7.18 -6.37 -10.02
CA ILE A 106 8.50 -5.71 -10.13
C ILE A 106 8.58 -4.53 -9.17
N ARG A 107 7.54 -3.70 -9.11
CA ARG A 107 7.50 -2.55 -8.20
C ARG A 107 7.62 -2.98 -6.74
N TYR A 108 6.94 -4.04 -6.34
CA TYR A 108 7.06 -4.59 -4.99
C TYR A 108 8.52 -4.95 -4.67
N PHE A 109 9.18 -5.70 -5.56
CA PHE A 109 10.57 -6.09 -5.37
C PHE A 109 11.52 -4.90 -5.33
N LEU A 110 11.36 -3.92 -6.23
CA LEU A 110 12.18 -2.71 -6.23
C LEU A 110 12.06 -1.94 -4.91
N PHE A 111 10.85 -1.80 -4.36
CA PHE A 111 10.65 -1.14 -3.07
C PHE A 111 11.21 -1.96 -1.90
N SER A 112 11.09 -3.29 -1.92
CA SER A 112 11.71 -4.14 -0.90
C SER A 112 13.24 -4.05 -0.94
N LEU A 113 13.83 -4.08 -2.14
CA LEU A 113 15.27 -3.93 -2.33
C LEU A 113 15.76 -2.54 -1.92
N GLN A 114 15.03 -1.48 -2.25
CA GLN A 114 15.37 -0.12 -1.82
C GLN A 114 15.34 0.00 -0.29
N PHE A 115 14.34 -0.59 0.37
CA PHE A 115 14.27 -0.60 1.83
C PHE A 115 15.48 -1.31 2.43
N TYR A 116 15.79 -2.51 1.92
CA TYR A 116 16.95 -3.27 2.38
C TYR A 116 18.27 -2.53 2.14
N PHE A 117 18.41 -1.90 0.97
CA PHE A 117 19.58 -1.10 0.66
C PHE A 117 19.77 0.05 1.67
N LEU A 118 18.69 0.74 2.04
CA LEU A 118 18.74 1.76 3.09
C LEU A 118 19.16 1.18 4.45
N LEU A 119 18.64 0.01 4.84
CA LEU A 119 19.09 -0.67 6.06
C LEU A 119 20.60 -0.99 6.03
N THR A 120 21.11 -1.47 4.89
CA THR A 120 22.55 -1.73 4.73
C THR A 120 23.39 -0.45 4.77
N LEU A 121 22.89 0.66 4.21
CA LEU A 121 23.57 1.95 4.31
C LEU A 121 23.66 2.43 5.76
N PHE A 122 22.61 2.19 6.55
CA PHE A 122 22.61 2.46 8.00
C PHE A 122 23.34 1.41 8.84
N GLN A 123 24.09 0.49 8.20
CA GLN A 123 24.93 -0.51 8.87
C GLN A 123 24.13 -1.46 9.79
N VAL A 124 22.88 -1.78 9.43
CA VAL A 124 22.08 -2.76 10.17
C VAL A 124 22.61 -4.16 9.89
N ASN A 125 23.00 -4.89 10.93
CA ASN A 125 23.48 -6.26 10.84
C ASN A 125 22.30 -7.25 10.78
N LEU A 126 21.58 -7.25 9.67
CA LEU A 126 20.50 -8.19 9.36
C LEU A 126 20.81 -8.93 8.07
N ASN A 127 20.66 -10.25 8.08
CA ASN A 127 20.77 -11.00 6.84
C ASN A 127 19.63 -10.62 5.89
N TYR A 128 19.89 -10.67 4.59
CA TYR A 128 18.93 -10.37 3.53
C TYR A 128 17.59 -11.10 3.74
N TYR A 129 17.62 -12.39 4.08
CA TYR A 129 16.41 -13.18 4.27
C TYR A 129 15.56 -12.65 5.45
N GLU A 130 16.19 -12.39 6.59
CA GLU A 130 15.52 -11.87 7.78
C GLU A 130 14.93 -10.48 7.52
N ALA A 131 15.68 -9.60 6.86
CA ALA A 131 15.20 -8.29 6.47
C ALA A 131 14.00 -8.38 5.52
N MET A 132 14.05 -9.24 4.49
CA MET A 132 12.93 -9.43 3.56
C MET A 132 11.67 -9.91 4.27
N VAL A 133 11.81 -10.80 5.26
CA VAL A 133 10.68 -11.29 6.07
C VAL A 133 10.02 -10.15 6.84
N VAL A 134 10.81 -9.34 7.54
CA VAL A 134 10.30 -8.20 8.33
C VAL A 134 9.70 -7.11 7.42
N ILE A 135 10.34 -6.80 6.28
CA ILE A 135 9.85 -5.83 5.29
C ILE A 135 8.51 -6.29 4.70
N SER A 136 8.41 -7.55 4.30
CA SER A 136 7.19 -8.10 3.68
C SER A 136 6.02 -8.08 4.67
N CYS A 137 6.27 -8.43 5.93
CA CYS A 137 5.30 -8.33 7.01
C CYS A 137 4.89 -6.86 7.25
N SER A 138 5.84 -5.94 7.25
CA SER A 138 5.60 -4.50 7.42
C SER A 138 4.70 -3.93 6.32
N TYR A 139 4.94 -4.32 5.06
CA TYR A 139 4.10 -3.91 3.93
C TYR A 139 2.68 -4.47 4.03
N LEU A 140 2.53 -5.74 4.43
CA LEU A 140 1.21 -6.33 4.64
C LEU A 140 0.41 -5.57 5.70
N LEU A 141 0.96 -5.44 6.90
CA LEU A 141 0.25 -4.79 8.02
C LEU A 141 -0.04 -3.32 7.72
N SER A 142 0.91 -2.61 7.11
CA SER A 142 0.71 -1.21 6.71
C SER A 142 -0.36 -1.05 5.63
N SER A 143 -0.58 -2.05 4.77
CA SER A 143 -1.59 -1.99 3.71
C SER A 143 -3.03 -2.10 4.21
N ILE A 144 -3.22 -2.63 5.43
CA ILE A 144 -4.54 -2.81 6.05
C ILE A 144 -5.02 -1.50 6.69
N ILE A 145 -4.09 -0.70 7.21
CA ILE A 145 -4.42 0.51 7.96
C ILE A 145 -4.75 1.64 6.98
N PRO A 146 -6.00 2.14 6.95
CA PRO A 146 -6.33 3.29 6.14
C PRO A 146 -5.60 4.53 6.70
N SER A 147 -4.78 5.17 5.87
CA SER A 147 -4.03 6.37 6.24
C SER A 147 -4.39 7.54 5.33
N ILE A 148 -4.47 8.75 5.90
CA ILE A 148 -4.43 9.98 5.11
C ILE A 148 -2.97 10.20 4.73
N PHE A 149 -2.73 10.71 3.52
CA PHE A 149 -1.40 10.86 2.95
C PHE A 149 -0.32 11.42 3.90
N ILE A 150 -0.61 12.50 4.64
CA ILE A 150 0.34 13.16 5.56
C ILE A 150 0.70 12.26 6.75
N PHE A 151 -0.24 11.42 7.19
CA PHE A 151 -0.05 10.48 8.30
C PHE A 151 0.46 9.11 7.85
N ASP A 152 0.56 8.86 6.55
CA ASP A 152 0.98 7.57 6.00
C ASP A 152 2.39 7.17 6.46
N VAL A 153 3.32 8.14 6.50
CA VAL A 153 4.69 7.91 6.98
C VAL A 153 4.73 7.53 8.46
N VAL A 154 3.85 8.11 9.29
CA VAL A 154 3.79 7.86 10.73
C VAL A 154 3.20 6.48 11.00
N VAL A 155 2.12 6.12 10.30
CA VAL A 155 1.48 4.81 10.42
C VAL A 155 2.45 3.71 9.99
N LYS A 156 3.09 3.84 8.82
CA LYS A 156 4.08 2.89 8.32
C LYS A 156 5.31 2.82 9.23
N GLY A 157 5.74 3.96 9.75
CA GLY A 157 6.84 4.05 10.72
C GLY A 157 6.54 3.26 11.99
N GLY A 158 5.34 3.41 12.57
CA GLY A 158 4.93 2.68 13.76
C GLY A 158 4.87 1.16 13.55
N VAL A 159 4.28 0.72 12.43
CA VAL A 159 4.23 -0.72 12.06
C VAL A 159 5.63 -1.29 11.87
N ALA A 160 6.49 -0.58 11.14
CA ALA A 160 7.85 -1.02 10.89
C ALA A 160 8.66 -1.07 12.19
N VAL A 161 8.62 -0.04 13.03
CA VAL A 161 9.32 -0.01 14.33
C VAL A 161 8.91 -1.20 15.19
N PHE A 162 7.60 -1.49 15.27
CA PHE A 162 7.11 -2.65 16.00
C PHE A 162 7.71 -3.97 15.47
N LEU A 163 7.65 -4.22 14.15
CA LEU A 163 8.15 -5.46 13.58
C LEU A 163 9.68 -5.60 13.63
N PHE A 164 10.40 -4.51 13.38
CA PHE A 164 11.87 -4.49 13.42
C PHE A 164 12.43 -4.55 14.84
N SER A 165 11.64 -4.25 15.87
CA SER A 165 12.04 -4.46 17.27
C SER A 165 12.34 -5.95 17.58
N PHE A 166 11.63 -6.88 16.95
CA PHE A 166 11.90 -8.32 17.07
C PHE A 166 13.23 -8.72 16.43
N ALA A 167 13.68 -7.95 15.45
CA ALA A 167 14.97 -8.09 14.79
C ALA A 167 16.08 -7.25 15.47
N VAL A 168 15.80 -6.67 16.65
CA VAL A 168 16.74 -5.88 17.46
C VAL A 168 17.35 -4.71 16.67
N VAL A 169 16.57 -4.09 15.78
CA VAL A 169 17.00 -2.90 15.02
C VAL A 169 16.58 -1.64 15.77
N ASP A 170 17.49 -0.67 15.83
CA ASP A 170 17.24 0.62 16.46
C ASP A 170 16.08 1.39 15.80
N ASN A 171 15.20 1.93 16.64
CA ASN A 171 13.98 2.62 16.20
C ASN A 171 14.29 3.84 15.31
N VAL A 172 15.38 4.58 15.59
CA VAL A 172 15.79 5.75 14.80
C VAL A 172 16.19 5.33 13.40
N ILE A 173 16.87 4.19 13.25
CA ILE A 173 17.25 3.65 11.94
C ILE A 173 16.01 3.25 11.13
N VAL A 174 15.06 2.56 11.75
CA VAL A 174 13.82 2.13 11.09
C VAL A 174 12.99 3.34 10.65
N LEU A 175 12.81 4.32 11.54
CA LEU A 175 12.09 5.55 11.22
C LEU A 175 12.78 6.34 10.10
N SER A 176 14.10 6.48 10.16
CA SER A 176 14.89 7.13 9.10
C SER A 176 14.68 6.43 7.76
N THR A 177 14.74 5.10 7.75
CA THR A 177 14.51 4.29 6.55
C THR A 177 13.13 4.54 5.95
N ILE A 178 12.08 4.53 6.76
CA ILE A 178 10.71 4.81 6.33
C ILE A 178 10.57 6.24 5.79
N THR A 179 11.18 7.22 6.45
CA THR A 179 11.17 8.61 5.99
C THR A 179 11.87 8.76 4.66
N PHE A 180 13.04 8.15 4.45
CA PHE A 180 13.72 8.16 3.15
C PHE A 180 12.90 7.45 2.06
N MET A 181 12.31 6.29 2.37
CA MET A 181 11.40 5.60 1.46
C MET A 181 10.24 6.50 1.03
N TRP A 182 9.63 7.23 1.97
CA TRP A 182 8.53 8.15 1.69
C TRP A 182 8.98 9.38 0.90
N LEU A 183 10.11 9.99 1.25
CA LEU A 183 10.67 11.13 0.53
C LEU A 183 10.97 10.78 -0.93
N LEU A 184 11.67 9.66 -1.15
CA LEU A 184 12.12 9.26 -2.47
C LEU A 184 10.97 8.77 -3.36
N ASN A 185 10.05 7.96 -2.82
CA ASN A 185 9.01 7.33 -3.63
C ASN A 185 7.72 8.12 -3.72
N PHE A 186 7.49 9.07 -2.82
CA PHE A 186 6.28 9.87 -2.81
C PHE A 186 6.55 11.36 -2.97
N VAL A 187 7.34 11.96 -2.07
CA VAL A 187 7.48 13.42 -2.01
C VAL A 187 8.15 13.96 -3.26
N LEU A 188 9.28 13.37 -3.67
CA LEU A 188 9.99 13.77 -4.87
C LEU A 188 9.09 13.70 -6.12
N PRO A 189 8.43 12.57 -6.46
CA PRO A 189 7.48 12.52 -7.57
C PRO A 189 6.34 13.54 -7.47
N SER A 190 5.90 13.87 -6.26
CA SER A 190 4.78 14.80 -6.03
C SER A 190 5.17 16.26 -6.24
N ILE A 191 6.42 16.63 -5.94
CA ILE A 191 6.95 17.97 -6.24
C ILE A 191 6.97 18.18 -7.76
N PHE A 192 7.54 17.23 -8.50
CA PHE A 192 7.55 17.29 -9.96
C PHE A 192 6.13 17.26 -10.54
N GLY A 193 5.26 16.41 -10.00
CA GLY A 193 3.85 16.37 -10.40
C GLY A 193 3.12 17.70 -10.17
N SER A 194 3.35 18.35 -9.03
CA SER A 194 2.73 19.64 -8.68
C SER A 194 3.13 20.74 -9.64
N TYR A 195 4.38 20.77 -10.10
CA TYR A 195 4.81 21.72 -11.14
C TYR A 195 3.95 21.62 -12.42
N TYR A 196 3.66 20.40 -12.87
CA TYR A 196 2.77 20.19 -14.02
C TYR A 196 1.30 20.50 -13.72
N VAL A 197 0.83 20.36 -12.47
CA VAL A 197 -0.53 20.78 -12.07
C VAL A 197 -0.68 22.29 -12.16
N LEU A 198 0.28 23.04 -11.63
CA LEU A 198 0.20 24.50 -11.55
C LEU A 198 0.28 25.17 -12.93
N ASN A 199 0.98 24.54 -13.88
CA ASN A 199 1.08 25.02 -15.26
C ASN A 199 -0.06 24.52 -16.18
N PHE A 200 -0.97 23.68 -15.68
CA PHE A 200 -2.04 23.11 -16.49
C PHE A 200 -3.24 24.05 -16.60
N ASN A 201 -3.53 24.50 -17.82
CA ASN A 201 -4.75 25.24 -18.11
C ASN A 201 -5.88 24.26 -18.42
N LEU A 202 -7.00 24.36 -17.71
CA LEU A 202 -8.18 23.53 -17.97
C LEU A 202 -8.75 23.91 -19.34
N ALA A 203 -8.48 23.08 -20.36
CA ALA A 203 -9.14 23.18 -21.64
C ALA A 203 -10.66 23.23 -21.42
N HIS A 204 -11.29 24.29 -21.94
CA HIS A 204 -12.68 24.65 -21.70
C HIS A 204 -13.66 23.53 -22.05
N LYS A 205 -14.80 23.55 -21.36
CA LYS A 205 -16.00 22.77 -21.73
C LYS A 205 -16.42 23.21 -23.14
N GLU A 206 -16.22 22.34 -24.11
CA GLU A 206 -17.04 22.26 -25.33
C GLU A 206 -17.56 20.82 -25.45
#